data_AF-A0AAD7PGI1-F1
#
_entry.id   AF-A0AAD7PGI1-F1
#
_cell.length_a   1.000
_cell.length_b   1.000
_cell.length_c   1.000
_cell.angle_alpha   90.00
_cell.angle_beta   90.00
_cell.angle_gamma   90.00
#
_symmetry.space_group_name_H-M   'P 1'
#
loop_
_entity.id
_entity.type
_entity.pdbx_description
1 polymer ?
#
loop_
_entity_poly.entity_id
_entity_poly.type
_entity_poly.pdbx_seq_one_letter_code
_entity_poly.pdbx_strand_id
1 'polypeptide(L)'
;MHRMKRNLRIWREMSDLVGRMCWKIAAKKNQTVIWQKPLTNDCYMEREPDTRPPLCQSGEDPDAVWKVNMESCITPYSDHGPNTLKLIYDRGLIGSIHNWCEAFSTYPQTYDLLHAWTVFSDIEKKGWSFEDLLMEMDRILRPTGFVIIRDKQPVIDIIKKYIPALHWEAVATADSSSDSVEDGDNVVFIIQKKLWLTSESFRDTE
;
A
#
# COMPACT_ATOMS: atom_id res chain seq x y z
N MET A 1 16.36 -8.39 -26.30
CA MET A 1 15.21 -9.27 -26.64
C MET A 1 14.84 -10.29 -25.54
N HIS A 2 15.78 -11.00 -24.91
CA HIS A 2 15.49 -12.06 -23.93
C HIS A 2 14.81 -11.57 -22.62
N ARG A 3 15.25 -10.41 -22.08
CA ARG A 3 14.67 -9.79 -20.86
C ARG A 3 13.18 -9.42 -21.02
N MET A 4 12.79 -8.92 -22.20
CA MET A 4 11.41 -8.53 -22.48
C MET A 4 10.46 -9.74 -22.54
N LYS A 5 10.88 -10.84 -23.19
CA LYS A 5 10.11 -12.09 -23.22
C LYS A 5 9.91 -12.66 -21.80
N ARG A 6 10.94 -12.61 -20.95
CA ARG A 6 10.86 -13.05 -19.56
C ARG A 6 9.88 -12.20 -18.74
N ASN A 7 9.96 -10.88 -18.85
CA ASN A 7 9.06 -9.97 -18.12
C ASN A 7 7.59 -10.17 -18.52
N LEU A 8 7.31 -10.40 -19.82
CA LEU A 8 5.96 -10.69 -20.30
C LEU A 8 5.41 -12.01 -19.74
N ARG A 9 6.26 -13.03 -19.64
CA ARG A 9 5.87 -14.31 -19.04
C ARG A 9 5.53 -14.14 -17.56
N ILE A 10 6.41 -13.48 -16.78
CA ILE A 10 6.18 -13.21 -15.35
C ILE A 10 4.89 -12.40 -15.16
N TRP A 11 4.69 -11.36 -15.97
CA TRP A 11 3.49 -10.54 -15.91
C TRP A 11 2.21 -11.37 -16.10
N ARG A 12 2.20 -12.27 -17.10
CA ARG A 12 1.06 -13.14 -17.38
C ARG A 12 0.78 -14.10 -16.23
N GLU A 13 1.80 -14.80 -15.74
CA GLU A 13 1.66 -15.76 -14.63
C GLU A 13 1.19 -15.06 -13.34
N MET A 14 1.77 -13.91 -13.01
CA MET A 14 1.37 -13.14 -11.84
C MET A 14 -0.04 -12.56 -11.97
N SER A 15 -0.38 -12.01 -13.14
CA SER A 15 -1.71 -11.41 -13.38
C SER A 15 -2.81 -12.46 -13.34
N ASP A 16 -2.55 -13.66 -13.87
CA ASP A 16 -3.46 -14.80 -13.77
C ASP A 16 -3.68 -15.23 -12.31
N LEU A 17 -2.59 -15.36 -11.54
CA LEU A 17 -2.66 -15.74 -10.13
C LEU A 17 -3.46 -14.73 -9.31
N VAL A 18 -3.09 -13.44 -9.34
CA VAL A 18 -3.75 -12.42 -8.53
C VAL A 18 -5.18 -12.15 -9.01
N GLY A 19 -5.48 -12.36 -10.30
CA GLY A 19 -6.84 -12.36 -10.83
C GLY A 19 -7.68 -13.48 -10.24
N ARG A 20 -7.15 -14.71 -10.14
CA ARG A 20 -7.80 -15.82 -9.43
C ARG A 20 -7.93 -15.58 -7.92
N MET A 21 -7.13 -14.68 -7.35
CA MET A 21 -7.24 -14.20 -5.97
C MET A 21 -8.15 -12.98 -5.83
N CYS A 22 -8.91 -12.61 -6.87
CA CYS A 22 -9.82 -11.45 -6.89
C CYS A 22 -9.16 -10.08 -6.71
N TRP A 23 -7.84 -9.96 -6.90
CA TRP A 23 -7.16 -8.67 -6.76
C TRP A 23 -7.34 -7.82 -8.03
N LYS A 24 -7.55 -6.53 -7.84
CA LYS A 24 -7.70 -5.54 -8.93
C LYS A 24 -6.47 -4.64 -8.99
N ILE A 25 -6.12 -4.16 -10.19
CA ILE A 25 -5.03 -3.17 -10.32
C ILE A 25 -5.54 -1.83 -9.78
N ALA A 26 -4.93 -1.33 -8.71
CA ALA A 26 -5.18 0.02 -8.21
C ALA A 26 -4.32 1.05 -8.97
N ALA A 27 -3.08 0.69 -9.29
CA ALA A 27 -2.18 1.55 -10.02
C ALA A 27 -1.11 0.76 -10.78
N LYS A 28 -0.67 1.32 -11.91
CA LYS A 28 0.43 0.78 -12.70
C LYS A 28 1.24 1.91 -13.33
N LYS A 29 2.53 1.95 -13.05
CA LYS A 29 3.48 2.87 -13.70
C LYS A 29 4.82 2.17 -13.89
N ASN A 30 5.40 2.27 -15.08
CA ASN A 30 6.66 1.61 -15.45
C ASN A 30 6.60 0.09 -15.14
N GLN A 31 7.50 -0.39 -14.28
CA GLN A 31 7.55 -1.79 -13.84
C GLN A 31 6.82 -2.05 -12.51
N THR A 32 6.21 -1.02 -11.92
CA THR A 32 5.52 -1.11 -10.63
C THR A 32 4.02 -1.28 -10.85
N VAL A 33 3.44 -2.25 -10.15
CA VAL A 33 1.99 -2.48 -10.11
C VAL A 33 1.55 -2.62 -8.66
N ILE A 34 0.48 -1.93 -8.30
CA ILE A 34 -0.14 -2.00 -6.99
C ILE A 34 -1.51 -2.64 -7.16
N TRP A 35 -1.74 -3.69 -6.37
CA TRP A 35 -2.94 -4.50 -6.41
C TRP A 35 -3.77 -4.24 -5.15
N GLN A 36 -5.07 -4.15 -5.32
CA GLN A 36 -6.05 -4.02 -4.25
C GLN A 36 -6.77 -5.35 -4.05
N LYS A 37 -6.77 -5.84 -2.82
CA LYS A 37 -7.58 -6.99 -2.40
C LYS A 37 -9.08 -6.62 -2.45
N PRO A 38 -9.99 -7.59 -2.66
CA PRO A 38 -11.42 -7.31 -2.57
C PRO A 38 -11.80 -6.80 -1.18
N LEU A 39 -12.88 -6.04 -1.08
CA LEU A 39 -13.37 -5.51 0.20
C LEU A 39 -14.37 -6.44 0.90
N THR A 40 -15.01 -7.31 0.12
CA THR A 40 -16.01 -8.28 0.56
C THR A 40 -15.64 -9.68 0.08
N ASN A 41 -16.35 -10.69 0.60
CA ASN A 41 -16.16 -12.08 0.19
C ASN A 41 -16.86 -12.44 -1.13
N ASP A 42 -17.63 -11.55 -1.73
CA ASP A 42 -18.52 -11.86 -2.87
C ASP A 42 -17.74 -12.52 -4.01
N CYS A 43 -16.64 -11.91 -4.44
CA CYS A 43 -15.79 -12.47 -5.49
C CYS A 43 -15.19 -13.83 -5.11
N TYR A 44 -14.92 -14.09 -3.83
CA TYR A 44 -14.39 -15.38 -3.39
C TYR A 44 -15.43 -16.49 -3.48
N MET A 45 -16.69 -16.19 -3.18
CA MET A 45 -17.80 -17.14 -3.20
C MET A 45 -18.27 -17.49 -4.61
N GLU A 46 -17.99 -16.62 -5.59
CA GLU A 46 -18.31 -16.83 -7.01
C GLU A 46 -17.24 -17.63 -7.79
N ARG A 47 -16.16 -18.07 -7.12
CA ARG A 47 -15.06 -18.78 -7.78
C ARG A 47 -15.45 -20.21 -8.14
N GLU A 48 -14.94 -20.68 -9.28
CA GLU A 48 -15.07 -22.09 -9.68
C GLU A 48 -14.44 -23.02 -8.62
N PRO A 49 -15.06 -24.16 -8.27
CA PRO A 49 -14.64 -25.02 -7.15
C PRO A 49 -13.18 -25.46 -7.15
N ASP A 50 -12.57 -25.64 -8.32
CA ASP A 50 -11.17 -26.10 -8.47
C ASP A 50 -10.16 -24.95 -8.65
N THR A 51 -10.59 -23.70 -8.44
CA THR A 51 -9.72 -22.53 -8.59
C THR A 51 -8.66 -22.51 -7.49
N ARG A 52 -7.39 -22.50 -7.89
CA ARG A 52 -6.27 -22.29 -6.95
C ARG A 52 -6.01 -20.79 -6.75
N PRO A 53 -5.50 -20.37 -5.57
CA PRO A 53 -5.50 -21.12 -4.31
C PRO A 53 -6.92 -21.30 -3.75
N PRO A 54 -7.24 -22.41 -3.07
CA PRO A 54 -8.56 -22.62 -2.44
C PRO A 54 -8.80 -21.63 -1.29
N LEU A 55 -10.02 -21.60 -0.75
CA LEU A 55 -10.29 -20.91 0.52
C LEU A 55 -9.79 -21.76 1.71
N CYS A 56 -9.30 -21.10 2.75
CA CYS A 56 -8.88 -21.78 3.98
C CYS A 56 -10.08 -22.39 4.72
N GLN A 57 -9.87 -23.47 5.48
CA GLN A 57 -10.96 -24.15 6.19
C GLN A 57 -11.48 -23.30 7.37
N SER A 58 -12.79 -23.31 7.59
CA SER A 58 -13.44 -22.63 8.71
C SER A 58 -13.13 -23.36 10.02
N GLY A 59 -12.18 -22.84 10.80
CA GLY A 59 -11.75 -23.44 12.07
C GLY A 59 -10.34 -23.04 12.49
N GLU A 60 -9.54 -22.52 11.56
CA GLU A 60 -8.25 -21.91 11.89
C GLU A 60 -8.45 -20.49 12.41
N ASP A 61 -7.69 -20.14 13.45
CA ASP A 61 -7.67 -18.77 13.98
C ASP A 61 -6.95 -17.86 12.96
N PRO A 62 -7.68 -16.95 12.28
CA PRO A 62 -7.07 -16.07 11.28
C PRO A 62 -6.07 -15.08 11.90
N ASP A 63 -6.09 -14.92 13.23
CA ASP A 63 -5.26 -13.98 13.97
C ASP A 63 -4.00 -14.69 14.53
N ALA A 64 -3.83 -15.99 14.28
CA ALA A 64 -2.68 -16.74 14.76
C ALA A 64 -1.41 -16.36 13.96
N VAL A 65 -0.60 -15.47 14.53
CA VAL A 65 0.60 -14.91 13.87
C VAL A 65 1.86 -15.78 14.07
N TRP A 66 1.93 -16.59 15.13
CA TRP A 66 3.16 -17.30 15.53
C TRP A 66 2.94 -18.80 15.64
N LYS A 67 3.94 -19.58 15.20
CA LYS A 67 3.93 -21.06 15.19
C LYS A 67 2.82 -21.70 14.35
N VAL A 68 2.32 -20.98 13.35
CA VAL A 68 1.40 -21.49 12.33
C VAL A 68 2.19 -21.86 11.08
N ASN A 69 1.83 -22.96 10.43
CA ASN A 69 2.45 -23.34 9.16
C ASN A 69 1.94 -22.44 8.04
N MET A 70 2.81 -22.15 7.07
CA MET A 70 2.40 -21.38 5.91
C MET A 70 1.49 -22.24 5.01
N GLU A 71 0.26 -21.78 4.80
CA GLU A 71 -0.71 -22.44 3.93
C GLU A 71 -0.86 -21.71 2.58
N SER A 72 -1.25 -22.45 1.55
CA SER A 72 -1.47 -21.93 0.20
C SER A 72 -2.96 -21.74 -0.11
N CYS A 73 -3.68 -21.06 0.79
CA CYS A 73 -5.11 -20.78 0.71
C CYS A 73 -5.42 -19.28 0.93
N ILE A 74 -6.64 -18.85 0.63
CA ILE A 74 -7.15 -17.50 0.91
C ILE A 74 -8.07 -17.55 2.12
N THR A 75 -7.77 -16.75 3.13
CA THR A 75 -8.64 -16.55 4.31
C THR A 75 -9.78 -15.58 3.94
N PRO A 76 -11.06 -16.00 3.99
CA PRO A 76 -12.20 -15.11 3.80
C PRO A 76 -12.28 -14.05 4.91
N TYR A 77 -12.92 -12.92 4.63
CA TYR A 77 -13.29 -11.93 5.65
C TYR A 77 -14.31 -12.53 6.62
N SER A 78 -14.26 -12.13 7.89
CA SER A 78 -15.25 -12.58 8.89
C SER A 78 -16.59 -11.87 8.71
N ASP A 79 -17.70 -12.62 8.83
CA ASP A 79 -19.07 -12.09 8.72
C ASP A 79 -19.50 -11.26 9.95
N HIS A 80 -18.71 -11.26 11.04
CA HIS A 80 -19.05 -10.59 12.31
C HIS A 80 -18.70 -9.09 12.38
N GLY A 81 -18.70 -8.38 11.24
CA GLY A 81 -18.62 -6.92 11.17
C GLY A 81 -17.20 -6.33 11.20
N PRO A 82 -17.06 -5.01 10.89
CA PRO A 82 -15.78 -4.37 10.65
C PRO A 82 -15.09 -4.02 11.96
N ASN A 83 -14.46 -5.00 12.61
CA ASN A 83 -13.52 -4.69 13.68
C ASN A 83 -12.28 -4.05 13.04
N THR A 84 -12.21 -2.72 13.05
CA THR A 84 -11.14 -1.92 12.43
C THR A 84 -9.74 -2.24 12.97
N LEU A 85 -9.64 -2.67 14.23
CA LEU A 85 -8.40 -3.18 14.83
C LEU A 85 -8.06 -4.61 14.36
N LYS A 86 -9.07 -5.48 14.25
CA LYS A 86 -8.92 -6.83 13.70
C LYS A 86 -8.45 -6.76 12.25
N LEU A 87 -9.09 -5.95 11.41
CA LEU A 87 -8.75 -5.80 9.99
C LEU A 87 -7.30 -5.36 9.65
N ILE A 88 -6.58 -4.75 10.60
CA ILE A 88 -5.17 -4.34 10.47
C ILE A 88 -4.25 -5.48 10.91
N TYR A 89 -4.54 -6.13 12.04
CA TYR A 89 -3.80 -7.29 12.53
C TYR A 89 -4.07 -8.56 11.69
N ASP A 90 -5.32 -8.79 11.26
CA ASP A 90 -5.78 -9.87 10.37
C ASP A 90 -5.16 -9.80 8.97
N ARG A 91 -4.51 -8.68 8.62
CA ARG A 91 -3.72 -8.51 7.39
C ARG A 91 -2.22 -8.69 7.61
N GLY A 92 -1.78 -9.06 8.81
CA GLY A 92 -0.38 -9.32 9.16
C GLY A 92 0.48 -8.08 9.29
N LEU A 93 -0.11 -6.89 9.50
CA LEU A 93 0.63 -5.65 9.67
C LEU A 93 1.00 -5.45 11.15
N ILE A 94 2.30 -5.48 11.45
CA ILE A 94 2.85 -5.08 12.75
C ILE A 94 2.75 -3.56 12.83
N GLY A 95 1.80 -3.06 13.63
CA GLY A 95 1.61 -1.64 13.87
C GLY A 95 2.40 -1.11 15.07
N SER A 96 2.65 0.18 15.11
CA SER A 96 3.09 0.89 16.31
C SER A 96 2.20 2.12 16.48
N ILE A 97 1.72 2.36 17.70
CA ILE A 97 1.00 3.59 18.02
C ILE A 97 2.06 4.67 18.23
N HIS A 98 2.00 5.72 17.44
CA HIS A 98 2.96 6.82 17.51
C HIS A 98 2.25 8.17 17.48
N ASN A 99 2.78 9.12 18.25
CA ASN A 99 2.37 10.52 18.14
C ASN A 99 3.18 11.19 17.02
N TRP A 100 2.54 11.42 15.87
CA TRP A 100 3.18 12.07 14.72
C TRP A 100 3.49 13.56 14.91
N CYS A 101 3.32 14.12 16.12
CA CYS A 101 3.99 15.38 16.52
C CYS A 101 5.49 15.24 16.78
N GLU A 102 5.94 14.01 17.03
CA GLU A 102 7.29 13.72 17.44
C GLU A 102 7.95 12.82 16.39
N ALA A 103 9.27 12.83 16.35
CA ALA A 103 10.01 11.93 15.48
C ALA A 103 9.71 10.47 15.84
N PHE A 104 9.48 9.63 14.83
CA PHE A 104 9.28 8.21 15.01
C PHE A 104 10.60 7.57 15.44
N SER A 105 10.56 6.79 16.52
CA SER A 105 11.76 6.20 17.15
C SER A 105 12.31 5.03 16.31
N THR A 106 12.92 5.36 15.17
CA THR A 106 13.51 4.41 14.23
C THR A 106 14.68 5.03 13.47
N TYR A 107 15.51 4.17 12.88
CA TYR A 107 16.63 4.61 12.06
C TYR A 107 16.13 5.20 10.72
N PRO A 108 16.87 6.16 10.14
CA PRO A 108 16.59 6.60 8.78
C PRO A 108 16.60 5.42 7.79
N GLN A 109 15.75 5.48 6.76
CA GLN A 109 15.68 4.49 5.68
C GLN A 109 15.36 3.05 6.14
N THR A 110 14.48 2.91 7.12
CA THR A 110 14.07 1.61 7.68
C THR A 110 12.98 0.92 6.87
N TYR A 111 12.05 1.66 6.26
CA TYR A 111 10.85 1.10 5.63
C TYR A 111 10.86 1.20 4.10
N ASP A 112 10.31 0.18 3.43
CA ASP A 112 10.10 0.16 1.98
C ASP A 112 8.71 0.69 1.56
N LEU A 113 7.74 0.71 2.47
CA LEU A 113 6.39 1.18 2.24
C LEU A 113 5.88 1.93 3.48
N LEU A 114 5.37 3.14 3.26
CA LEU A 114 4.58 3.89 4.25
C LEU A 114 3.14 4.01 3.76
N HIS A 115 2.18 3.71 4.64
CA HIS A 115 0.76 3.92 4.38
C HIS A 115 0.20 4.91 5.39
N ALA A 116 -0.41 5.97 4.89
CA ALA A 116 -0.94 7.08 5.67
C ALA A 116 -2.43 7.23 5.33
N TRP A 117 -3.31 7.03 6.31
CA TRP A 117 -4.75 7.17 6.13
C TRP A 117 -5.27 8.29 7.04
N THR A 118 -5.86 9.33 6.44
CA THR A 118 -6.38 10.57 7.05
C THR A 118 -5.43 11.35 7.96
N VAL A 119 -4.19 10.88 8.11
CA VAL A 119 -3.23 11.44 9.07
C VAL A 119 -2.98 12.92 8.80
N PHE A 120 -2.95 13.33 7.52
CA PHE A 120 -2.70 14.72 7.15
C PHE A 120 -3.88 15.62 7.51
N SER A 121 -5.11 15.19 7.21
CA SER A 121 -6.33 15.85 7.72
C SER A 121 -6.35 15.94 9.26
N ASP A 122 -5.85 14.93 9.96
CA ASP A 122 -5.93 14.88 11.43
C ASP A 122 -4.85 15.71 12.13
N ILE A 123 -3.65 15.85 11.54
CA ILE A 123 -2.63 16.76 12.05
C ILE A 123 -2.99 18.22 11.78
N GLU A 124 -3.64 18.52 10.66
CA GLU A 124 -4.08 19.88 10.31
C GLU A 124 -5.08 20.42 11.34
N LYS A 125 -6.07 19.61 11.74
CA LYS A 125 -7.04 19.95 12.79
C LYS A 125 -6.37 20.28 14.13
N LYS A 126 -5.19 19.73 14.39
CA LYS A 126 -4.42 19.93 15.62
C LYS A 126 -3.38 21.05 15.51
N GLY A 127 -3.29 21.68 14.34
CA GLY A 127 -2.39 22.82 14.09
C GLY A 127 -0.92 22.43 13.90
N TRP A 128 -0.63 21.20 13.47
CA TRP A 128 0.75 20.75 13.22
C TRP A 128 1.12 20.90 11.74
N SER A 129 2.43 20.96 11.48
CA SER A 129 2.97 21.19 10.14
C SER A 129 2.92 19.93 9.27
N PHE A 130 2.43 20.09 8.04
CA PHE A 130 2.50 19.06 7.01
C PHE A 130 3.94 18.76 6.62
N GLU A 131 4.79 19.80 6.60
CA GLU A 131 6.20 19.73 6.25
C GLU A 131 6.96 18.84 7.23
N ASP A 132 6.73 19.01 8.54
CA ASP A 132 7.38 18.18 9.57
C ASP A 132 7.05 16.69 9.38
N LEU A 133 5.77 16.37 9.13
CA LEU A 133 5.37 14.98 8.87
C LEU A 133 6.00 14.45 7.57
N LEU A 134 6.00 15.25 6.49
CA LEU A 134 6.59 14.84 5.22
C LEU A 134 8.11 14.61 5.33
N MET A 135 8.82 15.46 6.08
CA MET A 135 10.26 15.29 6.35
C MET A 135 10.52 14.03 7.18
N GLU A 136 9.69 13.76 8.18
CA GLU A 136 9.81 12.56 8.99
C GLU A 136 9.55 11.28 8.18
N MET A 137 8.53 11.31 7.31
CA MET A 137 8.28 10.24 6.35
C MET A 137 9.46 10.04 5.39
N ASP A 138 10.07 11.12 4.89
CA ASP A 138 11.26 11.04 4.05
C ASP A 138 12.45 10.41 4.78
N ARG A 139 12.68 10.82 6.03
CA ARG A 139 13.78 10.32 6.86
C ARG A 139 13.72 8.80 6.98
N ILE A 140 12.55 8.23 7.26
CA ILE A 140 12.40 6.79 7.56
C ILE A 140 12.20 5.91 6.30
N LEU A 141 11.84 6.50 5.16
CA LEU A 141 11.60 5.78 3.91
C LEU A 141 12.91 5.53 3.14
N ARG A 142 13.15 4.27 2.76
CA ARG A 142 14.29 3.87 1.93
C ARG A 142 14.18 4.45 0.51
N PRO A 143 15.30 4.78 -0.16
CA PRO A 143 15.28 5.09 -1.59
C PRO A 143 14.52 4.02 -2.39
N THR A 144 13.76 4.44 -3.41
CA THR A 144 12.86 3.60 -4.23
C THR A 144 11.62 3.04 -3.51
N GLY A 145 11.48 3.29 -2.20
CA GLY A 145 10.31 2.94 -1.40
C GLY A 145 9.06 3.73 -1.80
N PHE A 146 7.91 3.25 -1.35
CA PHE A 146 6.59 3.77 -1.70
C PHE A 146 5.91 4.47 -0.52
N VAL A 147 5.15 5.50 -0.84
CA VAL A 147 4.20 6.12 0.09
C VAL A 147 2.81 6.04 -0.53
N ILE A 148 1.85 5.55 0.23
CA ILE A 148 0.43 5.55 -0.14
C ILE A 148 -0.28 6.46 0.86
N ILE A 149 -0.85 7.56 0.37
CA ILE A 149 -1.59 8.54 1.15
C ILE A 149 -3.06 8.45 0.76
N ARG A 150 -3.92 8.17 1.72
CA ARG A 150 -5.37 8.15 1.57
C ARG A 150 -5.97 9.28 2.38
N ASP A 151 -6.37 10.36 1.71
CA ASP A 151 -6.88 11.56 2.36
C ASP A 151 -7.82 12.33 1.43
N LYS A 152 -8.44 13.40 1.92
CA LYS A 152 -9.36 14.24 1.15
C LYS A 152 -8.64 14.90 -0.03
N GLN A 153 -9.36 15.11 -1.13
CA GLN A 153 -8.84 15.77 -2.33
C GLN A 153 -8.05 17.09 -2.04
N PRO A 154 -8.55 18.05 -1.22
CA PRO A 154 -7.81 19.30 -0.95
C PRO A 154 -6.46 19.07 -0.26
N VAL A 155 -6.38 18.08 0.63
CA VAL A 155 -5.14 17.70 1.33
C VAL A 155 -4.13 17.12 0.35
N ILE A 156 -4.57 16.23 -0.53
CA ILE A 156 -3.71 15.67 -1.58
C ILE A 156 -3.15 16.76 -2.50
N ASP A 157 -3.95 17.76 -2.84
CA ASP A 157 -3.51 18.88 -3.69
C ASP A 157 -2.50 19.80 -3.02
N ILE A 158 -2.54 19.92 -1.68
CA ILE A 158 -1.48 20.57 -0.90
C ILE A 158 -0.21 19.73 -0.95
N ILE A 159 -0.29 18.43 -0.63
CA ILE A 159 0.87 17.53 -0.59
C ILE A 159 1.61 17.50 -1.93
N LYS A 160 0.88 17.45 -3.06
CA LYS A 160 1.46 17.49 -4.42
C LYS A 160 2.43 18.64 -4.65
N LYS A 161 2.29 19.77 -3.93
CA LYS A 161 3.20 20.93 -4.06
C LYS A 161 4.58 20.67 -3.43
N TYR A 162 4.66 19.82 -2.42
CA TYR A 162 5.91 19.50 -1.69
C TYR A 162 6.67 18.32 -2.30
N ILE A 163 5.96 17.39 -2.94
CA ILE A 163 6.52 16.16 -3.52
C ILE A 163 7.76 16.40 -4.41
N PRO A 164 7.79 17.40 -5.32
CA PRO A 164 8.98 17.64 -6.15
C PRO A 164 10.22 18.01 -5.33
N ALA A 165 10.07 18.79 -4.26
CA ALA A 165 11.18 19.21 -3.40
C ALA A 165 11.79 18.05 -2.61
N LEU A 166 11.00 17.02 -2.30
CA LEU A 166 11.45 15.79 -1.63
C LEU A 166 12.08 14.78 -2.60
N HIS A 167 12.15 15.07 -3.90
CA HIS A 167 12.52 14.10 -4.95
C HIS A 167 11.65 12.84 -4.93
N TRP A 168 10.37 13.05 -4.69
CA TRP A 168 9.37 12.00 -4.77
C TRP A 168 8.64 12.10 -6.12
N GLU A 169 8.20 10.97 -6.67
CA GLU A 169 7.51 10.91 -7.97
C GLU A 169 6.11 10.33 -7.80
N ALA A 170 5.09 11.04 -8.28
CA ALA A 170 3.73 10.53 -8.33
C ALA A 170 3.64 9.29 -9.25
N VAL A 171 3.12 8.19 -8.70
CA VAL A 171 2.92 6.92 -9.40
C VAL A 171 1.50 6.84 -9.96
N ALA A 172 0.51 7.16 -9.12
CA ALA A 172 -0.90 7.21 -9.50
C ALA A 172 -1.70 8.04 -8.49
N THR A 173 -2.85 8.53 -8.94
CA THR A 173 -3.89 9.13 -8.10
C THR A 173 -5.20 8.45 -8.51
N ALA A 174 -5.87 7.81 -7.56
CA ALA A 174 -7.13 7.12 -7.80
C ALA A 174 -8.18 7.63 -6.81
N ASP A 175 -9.39 7.86 -7.29
CA ASP A 175 -10.53 8.12 -6.43
C ASP A 175 -10.91 6.81 -5.71
N SER A 176 -11.34 6.87 -4.45
CA SER A 176 -11.93 5.70 -3.81
C SER A 176 -13.15 5.26 -4.64
N SER A 177 -13.02 4.16 -5.37
CA SER A 177 -14.11 3.62 -6.18
C SER A 177 -15.28 3.24 -5.26
N SER A 178 -16.30 4.11 -5.24
CA SER A 178 -17.76 3.94 -5.06
C SER A 178 -18.41 2.75 -4.32
N ASP A 179 -17.71 1.88 -3.59
CA ASP A 179 -18.30 0.65 -3.03
C ASP A 179 -18.28 0.58 -1.49
N SER A 180 -18.02 1.70 -0.80
CA SER A 180 -18.23 1.81 0.65
C SER A 180 -19.04 3.07 0.98
N VAL A 181 -20.24 2.85 1.54
CA VAL A 181 -21.33 3.82 1.75
C VAL A 181 -21.01 4.96 2.74
N GLU A 182 -19.76 5.12 3.22
CA GLU A 182 -19.43 6.16 4.21
C GLU A 182 -18.14 6.96 3.97
N ASP A 183 -17.42 6.79 2.84
CA ASP A 183 -16.11 7.42 2.68
C ASP A 183 -16.08 8.48 1.57
N GLY A 184 -16.63 9.65 1.88
CA GLY A 184 -16.66 10.81 0.99
C GLY A 184 -15.26 11.26 0.53
N ASP A 185 -15.18 11.67 -0.74
CA ASP A 185 -14.08 12.42 -1.40
C ASP A 185 -12.63 12.04 -1.07
N ASN A 186 -12.39 10.82 -0.61
CA ASN A 186 -11.06 10.34 -0.25
C ASN A 186 -10.34 9.80 -1.47
N VAL A 187 -9.12 10.29 -1.66
CA VAL A 187 -8.28 10.01 -2.81
C VAL A 187 -7.08 9.20 -2.33
N VAL A 188 -6.74 8.17 -3.11
CA VAL A 188 -5.53 7.37 -2.89
C VAL A 188 -4.43 7.92 -3.78
N PHE A 189 -3.44 8.55 -3.16
CA PHE A 189 -2.26 9.08 -3.82
C PHE A 189 -1.05 8.18 -3.55
N ILE A 190 -0.46 7.69 -4.64
CA ILE A 190 0.65 6.75 -4.58
C ILE A 190 1.90 7.44 -5.11
N ILE A 191 2.97 7.38 -4.33
CA ILE A 191 4.20 8.11 -4.55
C ILE A 191 5.38 7.15 -4.40
N GLN A 192 6.44 7.37 -5.18
CA GLN A 192 7.71 6.66 -5.05
C GLN A 192 8.84 7.62 -4.76
N LYS A 193 9.61 7.38 -3.68
CA LYS A 193 10.82 8.14 -3.38
C LYS A 193 11.92 7.80 -4.38
N LYS A 194 12.60 8.81 -4.92
CA LYS A 194 13.76 8.59 -5.79
C LYS A 194 15.05 8.64 -5.01
N LEU A 195 16.07 8.03 -5.59
CA LEU A 195 17.42 8.16 -5.10
C LEU A 195 17.94 9.55 -5.49
N TRP A 196 18.56 10.21 -4.52
CA TRP A 196 19.30 11.45 -4.77
C TRP A 196 20.63 11.08 -5.42
N LEU A 197 20.67 11.06 -6.74
CA LEU A 197 21.90 10.89 -7.52
C LEU A 197 22.57 12.25 -7.69
N THR A 198 23.83 12.37 -7.29
CA THR A 198 24.66 13.54 -7.61
C THR A 198 25.15 13.45 -9.06
N SER A 199 25.41 14.59 -9.70
CA SER A 199 25.87 14.68 -11.09
C SER A 199 27.17 13.90 -11.38
N GLU A 200 27.97 13.58 -10.37
CA GLU A 200 29.18 12.77 -10.49
C GLU A 200 28.89 11.28 -10.68
N SER A 201 27.75 10.77 -10.20
CA SER A 201 27.38 9.35 -10.34
C SER A 201 27.06 8.90 -11.76
N PHE A 202 26.84 9.85 -12.68
CA PHE A 202 26.62 9.58 -14.11
C PHE A 202 27.92 9.36 -14.89
N ARG A 203 29.09 9.69 -14.32
CA ARG A 203 30.37 9.56 -15.03
C ARG A 203 30.99 8.17 -14.99
N ASP A 204 30.51 7.29 -14.11
CA ASP A 204 31.05 5.93 -13.93
C ASP A 204 30.23 4.85 -14.67
N THR A 205 29.33 5.23 -15.58
CA THR A 205 28.50 4.28 -16.35
C THR A 205 28.58 4.42 -17.88
N GLU A 206 29.57 5.14 -18.42
CA GLU A 206 29.93 5.09 -19.85
C GLU A 206 31.15 4.22 -20.14
#